data_AF-A0A957IXE2-F1
#
_entry.id   AF-A0A957IXE2-F1
#
_cell.length_a   1.000
_cell.length_b   1.000
_cell.length_c   1.000
_cell.angle_alpha   90.00
_cell.angle_beta   90.00
_cell.angle_gamma   90.00
#
_symmetry.space_group_name_H-M   'P 1'
#
loop_
_entity.id
_entity.type
_entity.pdbx_description
1 polymer ?
#
loop_
_entity_poly.entity_id
_entity_poly.type
_entity_poly.pdbx_seq_one_letter_code
_entity_poly.pdbx_strand_id
1 'polypeptide(L)'
;DLNGGNGNIELSVPENGGQTIQVDGDNGMITVYLPRNVEARLEFNKGNGGLNVTDRFELVQGDRQDGVWETAVYGNAPHQVELIINGGNGSVRIVDR
;
A
#
# COMPACT_ATOMS: atom_id res chain seq x y z
N ASP A 1 10.72 1.75 8.10
CA ASP A 1 10.84 0.28 7.97
C ASP A 1 10.14 -0.42 9.11
N LEU A 2 9.14 -1.22 8.77
CA LEU A 2 8.46 -2.14 9.68
C LEU A 2 8.74 -3.57 9.19
N ASN A 3 9.32 -4.41 10.06
CA ASN A 3 9.62 -5.82 9.77
C ASN A 3 8.55 -6.72 10.40
N GLY A 4 7.72 -7.36 9.58
CA GLY A 4 6.60 -8.19 10.04
C GLY A 4 6.95 -9.66 10.21
N GLY A 5 7.56 -10.03 11.35
CA GLY A 5 7.65 -11.44 11.76
C GLY A 5 6.29 -11.96 12.25
N ASN A 6 5.72 -12.96 11.57
CA ASN A 6 4.53 -13.74 11.95
C ASN A 6 3.46 -12.95 12.75
N GLY A 7 2.78 -12.00 12.13
CA GLY A 7 1.79 -11.16 12.81
C GLY A 7 0.99 -10.25 11.88
N ASN A 8 -0.08 -9.67 12.39
CA ASN A 8 -0.88 -8.67 11.66
C ASN A 8 -0.29 -7.27 11.90
N ILE A 9 0.00 -6.55 10.82
CA ILE A 9 0.43 -5.16 10.86
C ILE A 9 -0.75 -4.28 10.45
N GLU A 10 -1.06 -3.28 11.27
CA GLU A 10 -2.00 -2.22 10.93
C GLU A 10 -1.27 -0.89 10.84
N LEU A 11 -1.43 -0.20 9.71
CA LEU A 11 -0.81 1.09 9.44
C LEU A 11 -1.89 2.10 9.10
N SER A 12 -1.91 3.25 9.78
CA SER A 12 -2.80 4.36 9.44
C SER A 12 -2.02 5.50 8.80
N VAL A 13 -2.39 5.88 7.58
CA VAL A 13 -1.80 7.04 6.92
C VAL A 13 -2.36 8.32 7.55
N PRO A 14 -1.52 9.31 7.91
CA PRO A 14 -1.96 10.60 8.41
C PRO A 14 -2.84 11.36 7.39
N GLU A 15 -3.75 12.21 7.85
CA GLU A 15 -4.68 12.94 6.97
C GLU A 15 -4.03 14.00 6.08
N ASN A 16 -2.81 14.42 6.44
CA ASN A 16 -1.96 15.29 5.64
C ASN A 16 -1.04 14.51 4.69
N GLY A 17 -1.19 13.18 4.61
CA GLY A 17 -0.30 12.29 3.86
C GLY A 17 1.03 12.03 4.57
N GLY A 18 2.06 11.74 3.79
CA GLY A 18 3.42 11.47 4.27
C GLY A 18 4.32 11.11 3.08
N GLN A 19 5.65 11.32 3.15
CA GLN A 19 6.47 11.17 1.94
C GLN A 19 6.60 9.71 1.48
N THR A 20 7.05 8.80 2.35
CA THR A 20 7.22 7.39 1.97
C THR A 20 7.01 6.49 3.18
N ILE A 21 6.28 5.39 3.00
CA ILE A 21 6.10 4.33 3.99
C ILE A 21 6.54 3.01 3.35
N GLN A 22 7.58 2.41 3.92
CA GLN A 22 8.08 1.11 3.51
C GLN A 22 7.67 0.03 4.51
N VAL A 23 7.09 -1.06 4.00
CA VAL A 23 6.66 -2.22 4.78
C VAL A 23 7.21 -3.50 4.15
N ASP A 24 7.93 -4.28 4.94
CA ASP A 24 8.45 -5.59 4.54
C ASP A 24 7.66 -6.67 5.29
N GLY A 25 6.79 -7.36 4.54
CA GLY A 25 5.97 -8.44 5.07
C GLY A 25 6.70 -9.78 4.96
N ASP A 26 6.71 -10.57 6.03
CA ASP A 26 7.28 -11.92 6.01
C ASP A 26 6.15 -12.98 5.96
N ASN A 27 5.36 -13.09 7.03
CA ASN A 27 4.15 -13.91 7.09
C ASN A 27 3.06 -13.20 7.92
N GLY A 28 1.85 -13.03 7.38
CA GLY A 28 0.75 -12.38 8.10
C GLY A 28 -0.17 -11.53 7.22
N MET A 29 -0.93 -10.62 7.84
CA MET A 29 -1.76 -9.64 7.11
C MET A 29 -1.25 -8.23 7.36
N ILE A 30 -1.07 -7.45 6.30
CA ILE A 30 -0.79 -6.02 6.38
C ILE A 30 -2.07 -5.28 5.97
N THR A 31 -2.61 -4.46 6.86
CA THR A 31 -3.75 -3.59 6.57
C THR A 31 -3.29 -2.13 6.62
N VAL A 32 -3.42 -1.41 5.51
CA VAL A 32 -3.15 0.03 5.41
C VAL A 32 -4.48 0.76 5.33
N TYR A 33 -4.72 1.66 6.29
CA TYR A 33 -5.87 2.55 6.31
C TYR A 33 -5.49 3.88 5.66
N LEU A 34 -5.99 4.11 4.45
CA LEU A 34 -5.75 5.30 3.65
C LEU A 34 -6.92 6.27 3.80
N PRO A 35 -6.69 7.51 4.26
CA PRO A 35 -7.72 8.55 4.23
C PRO A 35 -8.26 8.79 2.82
N ARG A 36 -9.55 9.05 2.70
CA ARG A 36 -10.17 9.41 1.40
C ARG A 36 -9.64 10.71 0.79
N ASN A 37 -9.02 11.59 1.59
CA ASN A 37 -8.48 12.87 1.14
C ASN A 37 -6.97 12.83 0.83
N VAL A 38 -6.35 11.64 0.88
CA VAL A 38 -4.93 11.43 0.57
C VAL A 38 -4.84 10.51 -0.64
N GLU A 39 -4.10 10.94 -1.65
CA GLU A 39 -3.80 10.11 -2.81
C GLU A 39 -2.54 9.28 -2.57
N ALA A 40 -2.44 8.10 -3.18
CA ALA A 40 -1.36 7.15 -2.92
C ALA A 40 -0.76 6.59 -4.21
N ARG A 41 0.57 6.42 -4.20
CA ARG A 41 1.31 5.57 -5.14
C ARG A 41 1.80 4.36 -4.36
N LEU A 42 1.34 3.18 -4.74
CA LEU A 42 1.74 1.90 -4.19
C LEU A 42 2.68 1.21 -5.17
N GLU A 43 3.91 0.96 -4.75
CA GLU A 43 4.79 -0.01 -5.37
C GLU A 43 4.66 -1.34 -4.61
N PHE A 44 4.11 -2.35 -5.26
CA PHE A 44 3.94 -3.68 -4.69
C PHE A 44 4.85 -4.67 -5.41
N ASN A 45 5.73 -5.30 -4.64
CA ASN A 45 6.48 -6.47 -5.06
C ASN A 45 5.88 -7.70 -4.38
N LYS A 46 5.43 -8.67 -5.15
CA LYS A 46 4.75 -9.84 -4.60
C LYS A 46 5.75 -10.93 -4.25
N GLY A 47 5.60 -11.45 -3.03
CA GLY A 47 6.06 -12.79 -2.67
C GLY A 47 5.06 -13.87 -3.08
N ASN A 48 4.61 -14.68 -2.13
CA ASN A 48 3.56 -15.69 -2.36
C ASN A 48 2.16 -15.20 -1.96
N GLY A 49 2.10 -14.02 -1.37
CA GLY A 49 0.89 -13.34 -0.93
C GLY A 49 0.00 -12.78 -2.03
N GLY A 50 -0.97 -11.98 -1.61
CA GLY A 50 -1.87 -11.25 -2.52
C GLY A 50 -2.08 -9.81 -2.08
N LEU A 51 -2.41 -8.95 -3.04
CA LEU A 51 -2.76 -7.56 -2.82
C LEU A 51 -4.26 -7.36 -3.04
N ASN A 52 -4.91 -6.66 -2.11
CA ASN A 52 -6.28 -6.18 -2.25
C ASN A 52 -6.30 -4.67 -2.00
N VAL A 53 -6.57 -3.89 -3.05
CA VAL A 53 -6.71 -2.44 -2.97
C VAL A 53 -8.16 -2.05 -3.21
N THR A 54 -8.52 -0.83 -2.81
CA THR A 54 -9.84 -0.26 -3.10
C THR A 54 -9.96 0.09 -4.59
N ASP A 55 -11.19 0.38 -5.01
CA ASP A 55 -11.52 0.78 -6.39
C ASP A 55 -10.88 2.10 -6.83
N ARG A 56 -10.33 2.87 -5.89
CA ARG A 56 -9.55 4.09 -6.16
C ARG A 56 -8.25 3.82 -6.89
N PHE A 57 -7.66 2.64 -6.72
CA PHE A 57 -6.36 2.32 -7.27
C PHE A 57 -6.46 1.74 -8.67
N GLU A 58 -5.68 2.32 -9.58
CA GLU A 58 -5.49 1.83 -10.93
C GLU A 58 -4.04 1.33 -11.09
N LEU A 59 -3.87 0.18 -11.74
CA LEU A 59 -2.54 -0.32 -12.09
C LEU A 59 -1.97 0.54 -13.23
N VAL A 60 -0.92 1.30 -12.95
CA VAL A 60 -0.27 2.20 -13.92
C VAL A 60 0.97 1.58 -14.57
N GLN A 61 1.60 0.59 -13.91
CA GLN A 61 2.78 -0.11 -14.42
C GLN A 61 2.85 -1.55 -13.89
N GLY A 62 3.35 -2.48 -14.72
CA GLY A 62 3.58 -3.87 -14.32
C GLY A 62 2.33 -4.73 -14.43
N ASP A 63 2.16 -5.65 -13.49
CA ASP A 63 0.98 -6.51 -13.40
C ASP A 63 0.42 -6.58 -11.97
N ARG A 64 -0.57 -7.45 -11.74
CA ARG A 64 -1.23 -7.58 -10.42
C ARG A 64 -0.35 -8.20 -9.34
N GLN A 65 0.76 -8.82 -9.72
CA GLN A 65 1.74 -9.42 -8.84
C GLN A 65 2.83 -8.40 -8.56
N ASP A 66 3.49 -7.90 -9.60
CA ASP A 66 4.55 -6.92 -9.44
C ASP A 66 4.18 -5.65 -10.21
N GLY A 67 3.74 -4.63 -9.49
CA GLY A 67 3.13 -3.47 -10.12
C GLY A 67 3.09 -2.21 -9.29
N VAL A 68 2.97 -1.10 -10.00
CA VAL A 68 2.74 0.23 -9.45
C VAL A 68 1.28 0.57 -9.64
N TRP A 69 0.62 0.90 -8.53
CA TRP A 69 -0.77 1.27 -8.49
C TRP A 69 -0.89 2.69 -7.98
N GLU A 70 -1.73 3.51 -8.59
CA GLU A 70 -1.94 4.89 -8.18
C GLU A 70 -3.41 5.14 -7.96
N THR A 71 -3.73 5.94 -6.94
CA THR A 71 -5.06 6.54 -6.88
C THR A 71 -5.18 7.68 -7.89
N ALA A 72 -6.41 7.97 -8.31
CA ALA A 72 -6.66 9.06 -9.24
C ALA A 72 -5.98 10.36 -8.78
N VAL A 73 -5.43 11.11 -9.73
CA VAL A 73 -4.79 12.43 -9.52
C VAL A 73 -3.60 12.47 -8.54
N TYR A 74 -2.98 11.33 -8.17
CA TYR A 74 -1.81 11.27 -7.28
C TYR A 74 -0.77 12.36 -7.57
N GLY A 75 -0.33 12.50 -8.82
CA GLY A 75 0.71 13.47 -9.21
C GLY A 75 0.35 14.96 -9.03
N ASN A 76 -0.91 15.30 -8.74
CA ASN A 76 -1.38 16.68 -8.52
C ASN A 76 -2.05 16.87 -7.14
N ALA A 77 -2.02 15.85 -6.28
CA ALA A 77 -2.75 15.88 -5.02
C ALA A 77 -2.05 16.77 -3.98
N PRO A 78 -2.78 17.58 -3.20
CA PRO A 78 -2.19 18.38 -2.12
C PRO A 78 -1.68 17.51 -0.95
N HIS A 79 -2.28 16.33 -0.77
CA HIS A 79 -1.84 15.33 0.20
C HIS A 79 -1.62 14.02 -0.52
N GLN A 80 -0.40 13.50 -0.42
CA GLN A 80 0.00 12.30 -1.11
C GLN A 80 0.84 11.40 -0.20
N VAL A 81 0.87 10.10 -0.52
CA VAL A 81 1.74 9.13 0.13
C VAL A 81 2.33 8.13 -0.86
N GLU A 82 3.62 7.84 -0.71
CA GLU A 82 4.24 6.70 -1.39
C GLU A 82 4.27 5.50 -0.45
N LEU A 83 3.77 4.36 -0.92
CA LEU A 83 3.74 3.09 -0.22
C LEU A 83 4.64 2.11 -0.97
N ILE A 84 5.67 1.60 -0.33
CA ILE A 84 6.54 0.55 -0.90
C ILE A 84 6.31 -0.70 -0.06
N ILE A 85 5.66 -1.70 -0.63
CA ILE A 85 5.29 -2.92 0.08
C ILE A 85 5.90 -4.13 -0.61
N ASN A 86 6.84 -4.77 0.08
CA ASN A 86 7.36 -6.07 -0.31
C ASN A 86 6.53 -7.14 0.39
N GLY A 87 5.69 -7.82 -0.37
CA GLY A 87 4.85 -8.90 0.11
C GLY A 87 5.65 -10.16 0.38
N GLY A 88 5.49 -10.76 1.56
CA GLY A 88 5.98 -12.09 1.87
C GLY A 88 4.99 -13.18 1.45
N ASN A 89 4.74 -14.14 2.34
CA ASN A 89 3.69 -15.15 2.14
C ASN A 89 2.29 -14.68 2.60
N GLY A 90 2.21 -13.43 3.07
CA GLY A 90 1.03 -12.81 3.67
C GLY A 90 0.13 -12.01 2.71
N SER A 91 -1.06 -11.62 3.15
CA SER A 91 -1.94 -10.75 2.35
C SER A 91 -1.76 -9.28 2.71
N VAL A 92 -1.76 -8.42 1.70
CA VAL A 92 -1.74 -6.96 1.85
C VAL A 92 -3.12 -6.42 1.48
N ARG A 93 -3.67 -5.56 2.33
CA ARG A 93 -4.94 -4.88 2.09
C ARG A 93 -4.79 -3.38 2.28
N ILE A 94 -5.25 -2.61 1.31
CA ILE A 94 -5.46 -1.17 1.47
C ILE A 94 -6.96 -0.93 1.56
N VAL A 95 -7.38 -0.23 2.61
CA VAL A 95 -8.78 0.13 2.86
C VAL A 95 -8.91 1.63 3.04
N ASP A 96 -10.02 2.17 2.56
CA ASP A 96 -10.37 3.56 2.81
C ASP A 96 -10.87 3.74 4.24
N ARG A 97 -10.49 4.85 4.87
CA ARG A 97 -11.05 5.32 6.14
C ARG A 97 -11.63 6.73 6.04
#